data_AF-B9MP44-F1
#
_entry.id   AF-B9MP44-F1
#
_cell.length_a   1.000
_cell.length_b   1.000
_cell.length_c   1.000
_cell.angle_alpha   90.00
_cell.angle_beta   90.00
_cell.angle_gamma   90.00
#
_symmetry.space_group_name_H-M   'P 1'
#
loop_
_entity.id
_entity.type
_entity.pdbx_description
1 polymer ?
#
loop_
_entity_poly.entity_id
_entity_poly.type
_entity_poly.pdbx_seq_one_letter_code
_entity_poly.pdbx_strand_id
1 'polypeptide(L)'
;MARKLSQEKIDEILRLFYEEHKKRVEIQKITGVSRPTINKYIKEDPRYLEEVAYRLLEAKNRRKKQWKDYQRKRREKAKRELWDETYEIMKREHAQAVAELSYHRWPSVSTLYEFVRSCYRWVRGKFVRKDCLEDGTLVPTTLPKYIRPVHTLTEGLKRKRNTVINTANNALAY
;
A
#
# COMPACT_ATOMS: atom_id res chain seq x y z
N MET A 1 16.74 -38.89 56.47
CA MET A 1 18.03 -38.25 56.17
C MET A 1 17.97 -37.65 54.76
N ALA A 2 18.16 -36.34 54.60
CA ALA A 2 18.23 -35.75 53.26
C ALA A 2 19.52 -36.22 52.58
N ARG A 3 19.42 -36.90 51.43
CA ARG A 3 20.60 -37.25 50.61
C ARG A 3 21.28 -35.95 50.18
N LYS A 4 22.49 -35.71 50.70
CA LYS A 4 23.35 -34.61 50.22
C LYS A 4 23.85 -34.96 48.81
N LEU A 5 23.93 -33.96 47.94
CA LEU A 5 24.55 -34.10 46.62
C LEU A 5 26.06 -34.35 46.80
N SER A 6 26.69 -35.11 45.89
CA SER A 6 28.14 -35.31 45.94
C SER A 6 28.88 -33.99 45.72
N GLN A 7 30.02 -33.82 46.39
CA GLN A 7 30.80 -32.59 46.32
C GLN A 7 31.23 -32.26 44.88
N GLU A 8 31.66 -33.28 44.11
CA GLU A 8 32.03 -33.15 42.70
C GLU A 8 30.92 -32.52 41.85
N LYS A 9 29.66 -32.88 42.09
CA LYS A 9 28.52 -32.31 41.36
C LYS A 9 28.22 -30.88 41.79
N ILE A 10 28.47 -30.53 43.05
CA ILE A 10 28.33 -29.15 43.53
C ILE A 10 29.37 -28.28 42.84
N ASP A 11 30.63 -28.73 42.80
CA ASP A 11 31.72 -28.01 42.17
C ASP A 11 31.49 -27.84 40.67
N GLU A 12 30.96 -28.88 39.99
CA GLU A 12 30.53 -28.79 38.59
C GLU A 12 29.45 -27.72 38.36
N ILE A 13 28.42 -27.66 39.23
CA ILE A 13 27.36 -26.64 39.15
C ILE A 13 27.95 -25.23 39.31
N LEU A 14 28.85 -25.04 40.28
CA LEU A 14 29.47 -23.75 40.55
C LEU A 14 30.36 -23.32 39.38
N ARG A 15 31.17 -24.22 38.82
CA ARG A 15 32.00 -23.98 37.64
C ARG A 15 31.15 -23.53 36.44
N LEU A 16 30.09 -24.28 36.12
CA LEU A 16 29.19 -23.97 35.02
C LEU A 16 28.49 -22.61 35.20
N PHE A 17 28.19 -22.20 36.44
CA PHE A 17 27.47 -20.97 36.72
C PHE A 17 28.37 -19.73 36.75
N TYR A 18 29.55 -19.83 37.37
CA TYR A 18 30.44 -18.68 37.62
C TYR A 18 31.55 -18.53 36.59
N GLU A 19 32.08 -19.62 36.03
CA GLU A 19 33.16 -19.55 35.03
C GLU A 19 32.60 -19.56 33.62
N GLU A 20 31.63 -20.43 33.33
CA GLU A 20 31.01 -20.54 32.00
C GLU A 20 29.75 -19.66 31.85
N HIS A 21 29.34 -18.95 32.90
CA HIS A 21 28.17 -18.06 32.95
C HIS A 21 26.86 -18.67 32.41
N LYS A 22 26.71 -20.01 32.45
CA LYS A 22 25.53 -20.70 31.91
C LYS A 22 24.26 -20.37 32.68
N LYS A 23 23.12 -20.51 32.01
CA LYS A 23 21.82 -20.35 32.68
C LYS A 23 21.52 -21.59 33.52
N ARG A 24 20.80 -21.41 34.62
CA ARG A 24 20.34 -22.50 35.50
C ARG A 24 19.59 -23.61 34.77
N VAL A 25 18.87 -23.27 33.70
CA VAL A 25 18.17 -24.24 32.83
C VAL A 25 19.15 -25.09 32.01
N GLU A 26 20.25 -24.50 31.55
CA GLU A 26 21.31 -25.22 30.83
C GLU A 26 22.09 -26.11 31.79
N ILE A 27 22.40 -25.61 33.00
CA ILE A 27 23.06 -26.39 34.05
C ILE A 27 22.23 -27.60 34.44
N GLN A 28 20.91 -27.45 34.58
CA GLN A 28 20.01 -28.58 34.83
C GLN A 28 20.11 -29.64 33.73
N LYS A 29 20.14 -29.23 32.45
CA LYS A 29 20.24 -30.16 31.32
C LYS A 29 21.56 -30.93 31.32
N ILE A 30 22.65 -30.28 31.73
CA ILE A 30 24.00 -30.88 31.76
C ILE A 30 24.15 -31.83 32.95
N THR A 31 23.83 -31.37 34.15
CA THR A 31 24.11 -32.10 35.42
C THR A 31 22.99 -33.09 35.81
N GLY A 32 21.80 -32.95 35.22
CA GLY A 32 20.60 -33.69 35.60
C GLY A 32 20.04 -33.31 36.98
N VAL A 33 20.61 -32.31 37.66
CA VAL A 33 20.22 -31.90 39.01
C VAL A 33 19.00 -30.98 38.95
N SER A 34 18.09 -31.11 39.92
CA SER A 34 16.88 -30.29 39.96
C SER A 34 17.21 -28.80 40.13
N ARG A 35 16.43 -27.91 39.49
CA ARG A 35 16.60 -26.45 39.59
C ARG A 35 16.59 -25.92 41.04
N PRO A 36 15.71 -26.40 41.95
CA PRO A 36 15.75 -25.98 43.35
C PRO A 36 17.10 -26.28 44.02
N THR A 37 17.65 -27.47 43.77
CA THR A 37 18.95 -27.88 44.31
C THR A 37 20.08 -27.02 43.74
N ILE A 38 20.09 -26.77 42.43
CA ILE A 38 21.06 -25.87 41.78
C ILE A 38 20.97 -24.46 42.39
N ASN A 39 19.76 -23.92 42.54
CA ASN A 39 19.54 -22.60 43.14
C ASN A 39 20.07 -22.50 44.56
N LYS A 40 19.93 -23.56 45.34
CA LYS A 40 20.40 -23.61 46.72
C LYS A 40 21.92 -23.42 46.75
N TYR A 41 22.67 -24.29 46.07
CA TYR A 41 24.13 -24.26 46.09
C TYR A 41 24.72 -22.99 45.47
N ILE A 42 24.13 -22.48 44.38
CA ILE A 42 24.56 -21.21 43.77
C ILE A 42 24.42 -20.05 44.77
N LYS A 43 23.32 -19.99 45.54
CA LYS A 43 23.07 -18.89 46.49
C LYS A 43 23.87 -18.99 47.78
N GLU A 44 24.26 -20.20 48.17
CA GLU A 44 25.12 -20.43 49.34
C GLU A 44 26.57 -19.95 49.08
N ASP A 45 26.97 -19.88 47.81
CA ASP A 45 28.31 -19.41 47.42
C ASP A 45 28.45 -17.87 47.58
N PRO A 46 29.56 -17.37 48.17
CA PRO A 46 29.77 -15.94 48.38
C PRO A 46 29.87 -15.11 47.08
N ARG A 47 30.26 -15.71 45.96
CA ARG A 47 30.40 -15.03 44.65
C ARG A 47 29.05 -14.69 44.01
N TYR A 48 27.94 -15.14 44.59
CA TYR A 48 26.61 -14.98 44.02
C TYR A 48 26.24 -13.53 43.72
N LEU A 49 26.55 -12.61 44.64
CA LEU A 49 26.21 -11.20 44.49
C LEU A 49 26.97 -10.54 43.33
N GLU A 50 28.25 -10.89 43.16
CA GLU A 50 29.09 -10.39 42.08
C GLU A 50 28.57 -10.86 40.71
N GLU A 51 28.20 -12.14 40.61
CA GLU A 51 27.64 -12.72 39.39
C GLU A 51 26.29 -12.10 39.01
N VAL A 52 25.45 -11.78 39.99
CA VAL A 52 24.19 -11.06 39.76
C VAL A 52 24.46 -9.67 39.18
N ALA A 53 25.41 -8.94 39.75
CA ALA A 53 25.81 -7.62 39.27
C ALA A 53 26.38 -7.70 37.84
N TYR A 54 27.24 -8.68 37.58
CA TYR A 54 27.81 -8.96 36.25
C TYR A 54 26.71 -9.20 35.21
N ARG A 55 25.78 -10.12 35.49
CA ARG A 55 24.67 -10.45 34.57
C ARG A 55 23.72 -9.27 34.33
N LEU A 56 23.51 -8.41 35.33
CA LEU A 56 22.73 -7.18 35.16
C LEU A 56 23.43 -6.20 34.21
N LEU A 57 24.73 -6.01 34.36
CA LEU A 57 25.53 -5.15 33.49
C LEU A 57 25.58 -5.70 32.06
N GLU A 58 25.80 -7.00 31.90
CA GLU A 58 25.79 -7.68 30.61
C GLU A 58 24.42 -7.54 29.90
N ALA A 59 23.32 -7.73 30.62
CA ALA A 59 21.97 -7.54 30.09
C ALA A 59 21.68 -6.08 29.69
N LYS A 60 22.23 -5.09 30.41
CA LYS A 60 22.16 -3.67 30.05
C LYS A 60 22.93 -3.39 28.76
N ASN A 61 24.14 -3.92 28.63
CA ASN A 61 24.98 -3.78 27.44
C ASN A 61 24.34 -4.44 26.21
N ARG A 62 23.79 -5.65 26.36
CA ARG A 62 23.05 -6.34 25.29
C ARG A 62 21.85 -5.54 24.82
N ARG A 63 21.05 -4.99 25.73
CA ARG A 63 19.91 -4.11 25.40
C ARG A 63 20.35 -2.86 24.64
N LYS A 64 21.44 -2.21 25.08
CA LYS A 64 22.02 -1.05 24.39
C LYS A 64 22.45 -1.39 22.96
N LYS A 65 23.09 -2.55 22.75
CA LYS A 65 23.47 -3.04 21.40
C LYS A 65 22.25 -3.31 20.52
N GLN A 66 21.27 -4.05 21.04
CA GLN A 66 20.02 -4.35 20.33
C GLN A 66 19.27 -3.08 19.92
N TRP A 67 19.19 -2.09 20.81
CA TRP A 67 18.57 -0.80 20.50
C TRP A 67 19.30 -0.06 19.37
N LYS A 68 20.63 -0.01 19.41
CA LYS A 68 21.44 0.58 18.33
C LYS A 68 21.21 -0.13 16.99
N ASP A 69 21.20 -1.46 16.99
CA ASP A 69 20.96 -2.26 15.79
C ASP A 69 19.54 -2.04 15.23
N TYR A 70 18.53 -1.99 16.10
CA TYR A 70 17.15 -1.66 15.72
C TYR A 70 17.06 -0.28 15.07
N GLN A 71 17.64 0.74 15.68
CA GLN A 71 17.65 2.10 15.14
C GLN A 71 18.40 2.21 13.82
N ARG A 72 19.49 1.44 13.64
CA ARG A 72 20.20 1.35 12.35
C ARG A 72 19.30 0.75 11.28
N LYS A 73 18.72 -0.43 11.53
CA LYS A 73 17.82 -1.12 10.59
C LYS A 73 16.60 -0.26 10.22
N ARG A 74 16.02 0.44 11.20
CA ARG A 74 14.89 1.36 10.96
C ARG A 74 15.26 2.49 9.99
N ARG A 75 16.45 3.09 10.16
CA ARG A 75 16.94 4.14 9.25
C ARG A 75 17.28 3.62 7.86
N GLU A 76 17.87 2.43 7.77
CA GLU A 76 18.16 1.78 6.48
C GLU A 76 16.88 1.46 5.71
N LYS A 77 15.86 0.95 6.42
CA LYS A 77 14.54 0.68 5.83
C LYS A 77 13.89 1.97 5.30
N ALA A 78 13.84 3.03 6.12
CA ALA A 78 13.28 4.31 5.70
C ALA A 78 14.02 4.92 4.49
N LYS A 79 15.35 4.77 4.43
CA LYS A 79 16.11 5.18 3.24
C LYS A 79 15.70 4.38 2.02
N ARG A 80 15.64 3.04 2.11
CA ARG A 80 15.22 2.19 0.98
C ARG A 80 13.82 2.56 0.48
N GLU A 81 12.87 2.74 1.39
CA GLU A 81 11.50 3.15 1.03
C GLU A 81 11.49 4.51 0.30
N LEU A 82 12.30 5.48 0.75
CA LEU A 82 12.45 6.77 0.06
C LEU A 82 13.05 6.63 -1.35
N TRP A 83 14.04 5.74 -1.54
CA TRP A 83 14.60 5.45 -2.86
C TRP A 83 13.57 4.79 -3.78
N ASP A 84 12.77 3.86 -3.25
CA ASP A 84 11.72 3.19 -4.02
C ASP A 84 10.62 4.19 -4.42
N GLU A 85 10.21 5.09 -3.51
CA GLU A 85 9.25 6.15 -3.80
C GLU A 85 9.77 7.13 -4.86
N THR A 86 11.01 7.60 -4.73
CA THR A 86 11.61 8.52 -5.71
C THR A 86 11.78 7.87 -7.08
N TYR A 87 12.14 6.58 -7.13
CA TYR A 87 12.20 5.82 -8.37
C TYR A 87 10.81 5.69 -9.05
N GLU A 88 9.77 5.39 -8.28
CA GLU A 88 8.40 5.31 -8.81
C GLU A 88 7.88 6.66 -9.31
N ILE A 89 8.22 7.76 -8.62
CA ILE A 89 7.92 9.12 -9.11
C ILE A 89 8.62 9.38 -10.45
N MET A 90 9.93 9.15 -10.51
CA MET A 90 10.72 9.34 -11.74
C MET A 90 10.17 8.52 -12.92
N LYS A 91 9.75 7.27 -12.66
CA LYS A 91 9.16 6.39 -13.66
C LYS A 91 7.83 6.93 -14.19
N ARG A 92 6.97 7.51 -13.33
CA ARG A 92 5.72 8.15 -13.74
C ARG A 92 5.98 9.40 -14.57
N GLU A 93 6.88 10.26 -14.14
CA GLU A 93 7.28 11.46 -14.88
C GLU A 93 7.83 11.09 -16.27
N HIS A 94 8.68 10.07 -16.34
CA HIS A 94 9.20 9.59 -17.61
C HIS A 94 8.09 9.06 -18.53
N ALA A 95 7.15 8.27 -17.99
CA ALA A 95 6.01 7.78 -18.76
C ALA A 95 5.12 8.92 -19.29
N GLN A 96 4.90 9.96 -18.47
CA GLN A 96 4.17 11.15 -18.89
C GLN A 96 4.91 11.92 -19.99
N ALA A 97 6.21 12.17 -19.83
CA ALA A 97 7.02 12.84 -20.83
C ALA A 97 7.05 12.06 -22.16
N VAL A 98 7.16 10.72 -22.10
CA VAL A 98 7.05 9.86 -23.28
C VAL A 98 5.67 10.00 -23.93
N ALA A 99 4.58 10.04 -23.15
CA ALA A 99 3.24 10.22 -23.69
C ALA A 99 3.07 11.59 -24.38
N GLU A 100 3.54 12.67 -23.74
CA GLU A 100 3.48 14.04 -24.27
C GLU A 100 4.35 14.23 -25.53
N LEU A 101 5.55 13.62 -25.55
CA LEU A 101 6.46 13.66 -26.70
C LEU A 101 6.07 12.66 -27.79
N SER A 102 5.33 11.60 -27.46
CA SER A 102 4.85 10.65 -28.45
C SER A 102 3.80 11.33 -29.30
N TYR A 103 4.17 11.66 -30.54
CA TYR A 103 3.18 11.93 -31.57
C TYR A 103 2.36 10.65 -31.79
N HIS A 104 1.16 10.62 -31.24
CA HIS A 104 0.20 9.59 -31.58
C HIS A 104 -0.10 9.70 -33.08
N ARG A 105 0.21 8.66 -33.86
CA ARG A 105 0.02 8.64 -35.32
C ARG A 105 -1.44 8.95 -35.72
N TRP A 106 -2.39 8.70 -34.81
CA TRP A 106 -3.80 8.98 -34.97
C TRP A 106 -4.33 9.82 -33.80
N PRO A 107 -5.19 10.81 -34.04
CA PRO A 107 -5.80 11.59 -32.97
C PRO A 107 -6.65 10.70 -32.05
N SER A 108 -6.78 11.09 -30.78
CA SER A 108 -7.69 10.41 -29.86
C SER A 108 -9.13 10.44 -30.41
N VAL A 109 -9.98 9.48 -30.04
CA VAL A 109 -11.39 9.46 -30.47
C VAL A 109 -12.11 10.75 -30.09
N SER A 110 -11.80 11.33 -28.93
CA SER A 110 -12.38 12.61 -28.47
C SER A 110 -11.93 13.76 -29.37
N THR A 111 -10.63 13.85 -29.65
CA THR A 111 -10.07 14.88 -30.53
C THR A 111 -10.62 14.76 -31.96
N LEU A 112 -10.77 13.53 -32.46
CA LEU A 112 -11.39 13.26 -33.75
C LEU A 112 -12.87 13.68 -33.75
N TYR A 113 -13.62 13.38 -32.69
CA TYR A 113 -15.00 13.80 -32.55
C TYR A 113 -15.15 15.32 -32.52
N GLU A 114 -14.31 16.03 -31.76
CA GLU A 114 -14.29 17.49 -31.69
C GLU A 114 -13.96 18.11 -33.06
N PHE A 115 -12.98 17.55 -33.77
CA PHE A 115 -12.66 17.95 -35.14
C PHE A 115 -13.84 17.72 -36.09
N VAL A 116 -14.46 16.54 -36.07
CA VAL A 116 -15.63 16.26 -36.92
C VAL A 116 -16.77 17.21 -36.56
N ARG A 117 -17.01 17.48 -35.28
CA ARG A 117 -18.04 18.42 -34.81
C ARG A 117 -17.79 19.84 -35.32
N SER A 118 -16.55 20.33 -35.32
CA SER A 118 -16.20 21.68 -35.77
C SER A 118 -16.41 21.87 -37.27
N CYS A 119 -16.30 20.78 -38.06
CA CYS A 119 -16.52 20.75 -39.50
C CYS A 119 -17.98 20.99 -39.92
N TYR A 120 -18.95 20.90 -39.01
CA TYR A 120 -20.37 21.09 -39.33
C TYR A 120 -20.96 22.32 -38.65
N ARG A 121 -21.96 22.93 -39.30
CA ARG A 121 -22.85 23.95 -38.72
C ARG A 121 -24.30 23.47 -38.74
N TRP A 122 -25.05 23.81 -37.71
CA TRP A 122 -26.48 23.49 -37.66
C TRP A 122 -27.28 24.50 -38.48
N VAL A 123 -28.02 24.02 -39.47
CA VAL A 123 -28.90 24.85 -40.31
C VAL A 123 -30.19 24.11 -40.60
N ARG A 124 -31.34 24.72 -40.25
CA ARG A 124 -32.68 24.23 -40.60
C ARG A 124 -32.90 22.73 -40.29
N GLY A 125 -32.48 22.27 -39.10
CA GLY A 125 -32.73 20.90 -38.64
C GLY A 125 -31.75 19.84 -39.16
N LYS A 126 -30.65 20.24 -39.80
CA LYS A 126 -29.60 19.34 -40.31
C LYS A 126 -28.21 19.90 -40.02
N PHE A 127 -27.21 19.03 -39.91
CA PHE A 127 -25.81 19.45 -39.88
C PHE A 127 -25.30 19.58 -41.31
N VAL A 128 -24.83 20.77 -41.67
CA VAL A 128 -24.26 21.11 -42.99
C VAL A 128 -22.76 21.27 -42.85
N ARG A 129 -21.99 20.58 -43.70
CA ARG A 129 -20.53 20.66 -43.72
C ARG A 129 -20.10 22.09 -44.10
N LYS A 130 -19.14 22.65 -43.35
CA LYS A 130 -18.48 23.92 -43.69
C LYS A 130 -17.48 23.69 -44.82
N ASP A 131 -17.14 24.73 -45.57
CA ASP A 131 -16.09 24.66 -46.59
C ASP A 131 -14.69 24.82 -45.96
N CYS A 132 -14.58 25.70 -44.96
CA CYS A 132 -13.38 25.91 -44.15
C CYS A 132 -13.72 26.06 -42.65
N LEU A 133 -12.71 25.78 -41.81
CA LEU A 133 -12.72 26.09 -40.38
C LEU A 133 -12.34 27.56 -40.13
N GLU A 134 -12.48 28.02 -38.88
CA GLU A 134 -12.20 29.41 -38.49
C GLU A 134 -10.74 29.80 -38.72
N ASP A 135 -9.82 28.84 -38.57
CA ASP A 135 -8.38 29.03 -38.81
C ASP A 135 -8.00 29.04 -40.31
N GLY A 136 -8.99 28.93 -41.21
CA GLY A 136 -8.77 28.86 -42.66
C GLY A 136 -8.48 27.46 -43.22
N THR A 137 -8.35 26.45 -42.36
CA THR A 137 -8.12 25.06 -42.76
C THR A 137 -9.32 24.49 -43.55
N LEU A 138 -9.05 23.87 -44.70
CA LEU A 138 -10.08 23.26 -45.55
C LEU A 138 -10.67 22.00 -44.91
N VAL A 139 -12.00 21.88 -44.94
CA VAL A 139 -12.69 20.69 -44.43
C VAL A 139 -12.57 19.55 -45.46
N PRO A 140 -12.21 18.32 -45.04
CA PRO A 140 -12.08 17.18 -45.95
C PRO A 140 -13.36 16.92 -46.75
N THR A 141 -13.22 16.75 -48.06
CA THR A 141 -14.34 16.46 -48.97
C THR A 141 -14.94 15.07 -48.77
N THR A 142 -14.21 14.18 -48.11
CA THR A 142 -14.62 12.81 -47.75
C THR A 142 -15.74 12.78 -46.71
N LEU A 143 -15.85 13.82 -45.87
CA LEU A 143 -16.94 13.94 -44.89
C LEU A 143 -18.29 14.19 -45.60
N PRO A 144 -19.40 13.57 -45.17
CA PRO A 144 -20.71 13.80 -45.80
C PRO A 144 -21.12 15.27 -45.82
N LYS A 145 -21.71 15.76 -46.92
CA LYS A 145 -22.16 17.16 -47.01
C LYS A 145 -23.26 17.49 -45.99
N TYR A 146 -24.09 16.50 -45.67
CA TYR A 146 -25.22 16.63 -44.74
C TYR A 146 -25.28 15.44 -43.80
N ILE A 147 -25.45 15.70 -42.52
CA ILE A 147 -25.78 14.69 -41.52
C ILE A 147 -27.16 14.99 -40.97
N ARG A 148 -28.07 14.03 -41.08
CA ARG A 148 -29.40 14.13 -40.45
C ARG A 148 -29.23 13.82 -38.96
N PRO A 149 -29.82 14.62 -38.06
CA PRO A 149 -29.90 14.21 -36.67
C PRO A 149 -30.65 12.88 -36.61
N VAL A 150 -30.12 11.91 -35.86
CA VAL A 150 -30.89 10.70 -35.58
C VAL A 150 -32.04 11.12 -34.67
N HIS A 151 -33.28 11.03 -35.15
CA HIS A 151 -34.50 11.32 -34.38
C HIS A 151 -34.78 10.20 -33.37
N THR A 152 -33.82 9.84 -32.53
CA THR A 152 -33.98 8.86 -31.46
C THR A 152 -33.69 9.60 -30.17
N LEU A 153 -34.67 10.29 -29.58
CA LEU A 153 -35.48 9.74 -28.48
C LEU A 153 -36.84 10.46 -28.31
N THR A 154 -37.25 11.33 -29.23
CA THR A 154 -38.51 12.09 -29.12
C THR A 154 -39.67 11.51 -29.93
N GLU A 155 -39.42 10.67 -30.94
CA GLU A 155 -40.50 10.10 -31.77
C GLU A 155 -41.16 8.83 -31.18
N GLY A 156 -40.58 8.26 -30.11
CA GLY A 156 -41.18 7.18 -29.30
C GLY A 156 -41.90 7.65 -28.03
N LEU A 157 -41.77 8.92 -27.65
CA LEU A 157 -42.50 9.57 -26.56
C LEU A 157 -43.46 10.62 -27.13
N LYS A 158 -44.30 10.18 -28.09
CA LYS A 158 -45.60 10.83 -28.28
C LYS A 158 -46.32 10.71 -26.94
N ARG A 159 -46.21 11.72 -26.08
CA ARG A 159 -47.13 11.93 -24.97
C ARG A 159 -48.51 11.89 -25.59
N LYS A 160 -49.21 10.75 -25.47
CA LYS A 160 -50.66 10.71 -25.66
C LYS A 160 -51.16 11.81 -24.75
N ARG A 161 -51.68 12.90 -25.33
CA ARG A 161 -52.44 13.89 -24.57
C ARG A 161 -53.68 13.17 -24.08
N ASN A 162 -53.53 12.55 -22.93
CA ASN A 162 -54.53 12.03 -22.00
C ASN A 162 -53.72 11.62 -20.77
N THR A 163 -53.27 12.61 -20.00
CA THR A 163 -52.84 12.38 -18.63
C THR A 163 -54.05 11.93 -17.83
N VAL A 164 -53.85 10.97 -16.92
CA VAL A 164 -54.87 10.48 -15.95
C VAL A 164 -55.56 11.64 -15.21
N ILE A 165 -54.85 12.77 -15.07
CA ILE A 165 -55.29 14.03 -14.47
C ILE A 165 -56.49 14.66 -15.21
N ASN A 166 -56.59 14.57 -16.54
CA ASN A 166 -57.72 15.15 -17.29
C ASN A 166 -58.96 14.25 -17.27
N THR A 167 -58.80 12.94 -17.13
CA THR A 167 -59.91 12.00 -16.86
C THR A 167 -60.52 12.21 -15.48
N ALA A 168 -59.71 12.53 -14.47
CA ALA A 168 -60.20 12.84 -13.12
C ALA A 168 -60.97 14.18 -13.06
N ASN A 169 -60.50 15.20 -13.79
CA ASN A 169 -61.16 16.50 -13.84
C ASN A 169 -62.47 16.47 -14.64
N ASN A 170 -62.59 15.63 -15.68
CA ASN A 170 -63.85 15.44 -16.42
C ASN A 170 -64.86 14.56 -15.69
N ALA A 171 -64.42 13.70 -14.76
CA ALA A 171 -65.31 12.87 -13.94
C ALA A 171 -65.95 13.64 -12.76
N LEU A 172 -65.42 14.82 -12.43
CA LEU A 172 -65.95 15.72 -11.39
C LEU A 172 -66.82 16.87 -11.96
N ALA A 173 -67.02 16.89 -13.28
CA ALA A 173 -67.80 17.92 -13.98
C ALA A 173 -69.22 17.44 -14.37
N TYR A 174 -69.70 16.34 -13.78
CA TYR A 174 -71.10 15.89 -13.83
C TYR A 174 -71.67 15.82 -12.42
#